data_AF-V9G9P2-F1
#
_entry.id   AF-V9G9P2-F1
#
_cell.length_a   1.000
_cell.length_b   1.000
_cell.length_c   1.000
_cell.angle_alpha   90.00
_cell.angle_beta   90.00
_cell.angle_gamma   90.00
#
_symmetry.space_group_name_H-M   'P 1'
#
loop_
_entity.id
_entity.type
_entity.pdbx_description
1 polymer ?
#
loop_
_entity_poly.entity_id
_entity_poly.type
_entity_poly.pdbx_seq_one_letter_code
_entity_poly.pdbx_strand_id
1 'polypeptide(L)'
;MNKLYPINRQGTIVFQMQSGKARQKEDDFAILMNRTYILIRMSFPNTYRHRLRKFYRGFYRQERKIAIMMGRAHLIIGTGVTLSVMGMSGIPVTLPAVAVAMVSSLLPDIDEPNSLLVRKVIPSGFLRLLQLMMIGAAIFVVFFGKEHAPWNFALAGLIGVVSYLPSRTLRHIVMFLIGLGLISFGQAFSPWNIIAGSVLIVASLVTHRGFTHTIYAAAGWTGLLYFASQGKASAESLWFAGGVSYSIHLLADALTNRGIRPLPPFPWRIKLKVMSTGSKWGRMVENICILLTLVLVWYVFMAG
;
A
#
# COMPACT_ATOMS: atom_id res chain seq x y z
N MET A 1 -8.66 -8.34 -45.89
CA MET A 1 -7.45 -7.81 -46.56
C MET A 1 -6.39 -7.53 -45.50
N ASN A 2 -5.39 -8.40 -45.38
CA ASN A 2 -4.30 -8.29 -44.40
C ASN A 2 -3.34 -7.18 -44.83
N LYS A 3 -3.19 -6.12 -44.03
CA LYS A 3 -2.08 -5.17 -44.16
C LYS A 3 -0.81 -5.82 -43.62
N LEU A 4 0.00 -6.39 -44.51
CA LEU A 4 1.37 -6.79 -44.22
C LEU A 4 2.22 -5.52 -44.07
N TYR A 5 2.89 -5.37 -42.93
CA TYR A 5 3.85 -4.30 -42.70
C TYR A 5 5.17 -4.62 -43.43
N PRO A 6 5.81 -3.66 -44.12
CA PRO A 6 7.05 -3.92 -44.84
C PRO A 6 8.20 -4.17 -43.85
N ILE A 7 8.91 -5.27 -44.05
CA ILE A 7 10.14 -5.63 -43.34
C ILE A 7 11.32 -5.06 -44.14
N ASN A 8 12.12 -4.16 -43.55
CA ASN A 8 13.39 -3.73 -44.14
C ASN A 8 14.41 -4.90 -44.09
N ARG A 9 15.35 -4.98 -45.04
CA ARG A 9 16.49 -5.92 -45.14
C ARG A 9 17.35 -6.06 -43.87
N GLN A 10 17.14 -5.23 -42.85
CA GLN A 10 17.78 -5.34 -41.52
C GLN A 10 16.87 -5.96 -40.44
N GLY A 11 15.71 -6.51 -40.78
CA GLY A 11 14.83 -7.27 -39.86
C GLY A 11 14.18 -6.44 -38.75
N THR A 12 14.11 -5.11 -38.90
CA THR A 12 13.49 -4.22 -37.90
C THR A 12 12.07 -3.85 -38.33
N ILE A 13 11.07 -4.15 -37.51
CA ILE A 13 9.67 -3.76 -37.73
C ILE A 13 9.49 -2.31 -37.27
N VAL A 14 9.19 -1.40 -38.20
CA VAL A 14 8.90 0.00 -37.89
C VAL A 14 7.41 0.15 -37.59
N PHE A 15 7.05 0.35 -36.33
CA PHE A 15 5.67 0.69 -35.93
C PHE A 15 5.50 2.21 -35.92
N GLN A 16 4.77 2.74 -36.91
CA GLN A 16 4.40 4.14 -36.96
C GLN A 16 3.25 4.38 -35.96
N MET A 17 3.53 5.09 -34.86
CA MET A 17 2.55 5.42 -33.82
C MET A 17 1.65 6.59 -34.25
N GLN A 18 0.34 6.34 -34.39
CA GLN A 18 -0.67 7.40 -34.39
C GLN A 18 -1.19 7.63 -32.96
N SER A 19 -1.20 8.90 -32.54
CA SER A 19 -1.58 9.37 -31.21
C SER A 19 -3.09 9.24 -30.95
N GLY A 20 -3.46 8.73 -29.77
CA GLY A 20 -4.82 8.94 -29.24
C GLY A 20 -5.53 7.68 -28.73
N LYS A 21 -4.97 7.01 -27.71
CA LYS A 21 -5.64 6.12 -26.71
C LYS A 21 -4.55 5.29 -26.00
N ALA A 22 -3.87 5.88 -25.02
CA ALA A 22 -2.62 5.35 -24.48
C ALA A 22 -2.78 4.29 -23.36
N ARG A 23 -3.90 4.22 -22.63
CA ARG A 23 -3.92 3.45 -21.37
C ARG A 23 -4.51 2.04 -21.43
N GLN A 24 -5.46 1.79 -22.32
CA GLN A 24 -5.96 0.43 -22.56
C GLN A 24 -5.01 -0.36 -23.48
N LYS A 25 -4.19 0.35 -24.26
CA LYS A 25 -3.15 -0.23 -25.12
C LYS A 25 -1.89 -0.65 -24.36
N GLU A 26 -1.64 -0.15 -23.14
CA GLU A 26 -0.45 -0.52 -22.34
C GLU A 26 -0.54 -1.96 -21.81
N ASP A 27 -1.72 -2.37 -21.33
CA ASP A 27 -1.97 -3.74 -20.88
C ASP A 27 -1.98 -4.73 -22.06
N ASP A 28 -2.60 -4.34 -23.19
CA ASP A 28 -2.54 -5.10 -24.43
C ASP A 28 -1.11 -5.20 -24.97
N PHE A 29 -0.28 -4.16 -24.84
CA PHE A 29 1.12 -4.17 -25.26
C PHE A 29 1.99 -5.06 -24.37
N ALA A 30 1.73 -5.08 -23.06
CA ALA A 30 2.40 -6.00 -22.14
C ALA A 30 2.03 -7.47 -22.44
N ILE A 31 0.75 -7.74 -22.73
CA ILE A 31 0.28 -9.07 -23.13
C ILE A 31 0.85 -9.48 -24.50
N LEU A 32 0.85 -8.55 -25.47
CA LEU A 32 1.41 -8.78 -26.80
C LEU A 32 2.91 -9.05 -26.70
N MET A 33 3.67 -8.24 -25.95
CA MET A 33 5.11 -8.43 -25.73
C MET A 33 5.44 -9.72 -24.98
N ASN A 34 4.58 -10.18 -24.08
CA ASN A 34 4.75 -11.45 -23.38
C ASN A 34 4.48 -12.63 -24.33
N ARG A 35 3.47 -12.52 -25.21
CA ARG A 35 3.24 -13.47 -26.32
C ARG A 35 4.40 -13.46 -27.33
N THR A 36 4.92 -12.29 -27.70
CA THR A 36 6.07 -12.15 -28.59
C THR A 36 7.35 -12.71 -27.97
N TYR A 37 7.56 -12.53 -26.65
CA TYR A 37 8.69 -13.14 -25.94
C TYR A 37 8.59 -14.67 -25.90
N ILE A 38 7.38 -15.23 -25.74
CA ILE A 38 7.16 -16.69 -25.79
C ILE A 38 7.41 -17.22 -27.20
N LEU A 39 6.93 -16.53 -28.24
CA LEU A 39 7.16 -16.91 -29.64
C LEU A 39 8.64 -16.80 -30.04
N ILE A 40 9.33 -15.71 -29.67
CA ILE A 40 10.77 -15.53 -29.90
C ILE A 40 11.58 -16.58 -29.11
N ARG A 41 11.13 -17.00 -27.92
CA ARG A 41 11.79 -18.08 -27.15
C ARG A 41 11.74 -19.44 -27.87
N MET A 42 10.70 -19.69 -28.67
CA MET A 42 10.52 -20.93 -29.42
C MET A 42 11.35 -20.98 -30.71
N SER A 43 11.65 -19.82 -31.32
CA SER A 43 12.33 -19.77 -32.64
C SER A 43 13.86 -19.61 -32.61
N PHE A 44 14.49 -19.34 -31.45
CA PHE A 44 15.93 -19.05 -31.38
C PHE A 44 16.77 -20.12 -30.64
N PRO A 45 17.95 -20.50 -31.18
CA PRO A 45 18.91 -21.42 -30.54
C PRO A 45 19.35 -20.95 -29.14
N ASN A 46 19.68 -21.91 -28.25
CA ASN A 46 20.02 -21.67 -26.84
C ASN A 46 21.10 -20.59 -26.61
N THR A 47 22.02 -20.41 -27.56
CA THR A 47 23.14 -19.47 -27.52
C THR A 47 22.71 -18.00 -27.50
N TYR A 48 21.58 -17.61 -28.11
CA TYR A 48 21.09 -16.22 -28.14
C TYR A 48 20.10 -15.90 -27.01
N ARG A 49 19.61 -16.94 -26.33
CA ARG A 49 18.59 -16.86 -25.27
C ARG A 49 19.05 -16.05 -24.06
N HIS A 50 20.36 -16.06 -23.76
CA HIS A 50 20.93 -15.30 -22.65
C HIS A 50 20.94 -13.78 -22.91
N ARG A 51 21.27 -13.32 -24.13
CA ARG A 51 21.24 -11.89 -24.48
C ARG A 51 19.82 -11.34 -24.52
N LEU A 52 18.87 -12.07 -25.10
CA LEU A 52 17.45 -11.71 -25.11
C LEU A 52 16.87 -11.64 -23.69
N ARG A 53 17.18 -12.62 -22.82
CA ARG A 53 16.81 -12.56 -21.39
C ARG A 53 17.41 -11.34 -20.68
N LYS A 54 18.66 -10.97 -20.99
CA LYS A 54 19.35 -9.83 -20.38
C LYS A 54 18.76 -8.50 -20.87
N PHE A 55 18.39 -8.40 -22.15
CA PHE A 55 17.71 -7.24 -22.74
C PHE A 55 16.30 -7.06 -22.18
N TYR A 56 15.47 -8.10 -22.19
CA TYR A 56 14.11 -8.06 -21.61
C TYR A 56 14.14 -7.82 -20.10
N ARG A 57 15.05 -8.48 -19.35
CA ARG A 57 15.26 -8.16 -17.92
C ARG A 57 15.74 -6.72 -17.73
N GLY A 58 16.55 -6.17 -18.63
CA GLY A 58 16.98 -4.78 -18.61
C GLY A 58 15.81 -3.82 -18.78
N PHE A 59 14.99 -4.03 -19.81
CA PHE A 59 13.81 -3.22 -20.13
C PHE A 59 12.78 -3.26 -18.97
N TYR A 60 12.43 -4.45 -18.49
CA TYR A 60 11.54 -4.63 -17.34
C TYR A 60 12.14 -4.17 -16.00
N ARG A 61 13.47 -4.06 -15.86
CA ARG A 61 14.14 -3.53 -14.67
C ARG A 61 14.22 -2.01 -14.70
N GLN A 62 14.14 -1.41 -15.89
CA GLN A 62 14.05 0.03 -16.08
C GLN A 62 12.61 0.51 -15.81
N GLU A 63 11.59 -0.24 -16.25
CA GLU A 63 10.19 0.02 -15.90
C GLU A 63 9.80 -0.37 -14.46
N ARG A 64 10.55 -1.25 -13.78
CA ARG A 64 10.34 -1.53 -12.33
C ARG A 64 11.08 -0.61 -11.37
N LYS A 65 11.91 0.30 -11.88
CA LYS A 65 12.51 1.38 -11.08
C LYS A 65 11.60 2.61 -11.03
N ILE A 66 10.29 2.41 -11.07
CA ILE A 66 9.33 3.46 -10.75
C ILE A 66 9.32 3.56 -9.23
N ALA A 67 10.29 4.26 -8.66
CA ALA A 67 10.32 4.50 -7.23
C ALA A 67 9.17 5.46 -6.87
N ILE A 68 8.59 5.27 -5.69
CA ILE A 68 7.89 6.33 -4.94
C ILE A 68 9.01 7.27 -4.44
N MET A 69 8.73 8.42 -3.81
CA MET A 69 9.75 8.89 -2.86
C MET A 69 10.10 7.74 -1.92
N MET A 70 11.36 7.63 -1.48
CA MET A 70 11.67 6.53 -0.57
C MET A 70 10.83 6.74 0.70
N GLY A 71 10.19 5.69 1.24
CA GLY A 71 9.37 5.81 2.46
C GLY A 71 10.13 6.46 3.64
N ARG A 72 11.47 6.50 3.58
CA ARG A 72 12.33 7.28 4.47
C ARG A 72 12.12 8.80 4.37
N ALA A 73 12.03 9.36 3.16
CA ALA A 73 11.76 10.78 2.97
C ALA A 73 10.35 11.14 3.42
N HIS A 74 9.35 10.32 3.09
CA HIS A 74 7.98 10.50 3.60
C HIS A 74 7.92 10.46 5.12
N LEU A 75 8.66 9.54 5.75
CA LEU A 75 8.80 9.49 7.20
C LEU A 75 9.46 10.76 7.75
N ILE A 76 10.63 11.17 7.24
CA ILE A 76 11.39 12.31 7.78
C ILE A 76 10.63 13.62 7.55
N ILE A 77 10.18 13.89 6.33
CA ILE A 77 9.46 15.12 5.97
C ILE A 77 8.11 15.14 6.66
N GLY A 78 7.34 14.04 6.57
CA GLY A 78 6.00 13.95 7.15
C GLY A 78 5.98 14.01 8.67
N THR A 79 7.03 13.57 9.37
CA THR A 79 7.13 13.73 10.82
C THR A 79 7.69 15.09 11.20
N GLY A 80 8.84 15.48 10.63
CA GLY A 80 9.53 16.71 11.00
C GLY A 80 8.70 17.96 10.72
N VAL A 81 8.02 18.03 9.56
CA VAL A 81 7.12 19.15 9.26
C VAL A 81 5.95 19.18 10.24
N THR A 82 5.31 18.04 10.52
CA THR A 82 4.19 17.97 11.47
C THR A 82 4.58 18.43 12.86
N LEU A 83 5.71 17.94 13.40
CA LEU A 83 6.17 18.33 14.74
C LEU A 83 6.50 19.82 14.80
N SER A 84 7.10 20.36 13.74
CA SER A 84 7.40 21.79 13.64
C SER A 84 6.11 22.62 13.62
N VAL A 85 5.11 22.21 12.82
CA VAL A 85 3.80 22.89 12.76
C VAL A 85 3.09 22.84 14.10
N MET A 86 3.15 21.70 14.82
CA MET A 86 2.60 21.59 16.18
C MET A 86 3.28 22.57 17.14
N GLY A 87 4.62 22.61 17.14
CA GLY A 87 5.40 23.53 17.97
C GLY A 87 5.04 24.99 17.71
N MET A 88 4.97 25.40 16.43
CA MET A 88 4.58 26.76 16.04
C MET A 88 3.13 27.10 16.38
N SER A 89 2.25 26.10 16.42
CA SER A 89 0.82 26.27 16.73
C SER A 89 0.53 26.19 18.23
N GLY A 90 1.56 26.01 19.08
CA GLY A 90 1.41 25.84 20.53
C GLY A 90 0.78 24.51 20.95
N ILE A 91 0.63 23.55 20.04
CA ILE A 91 0.06 22.24 20.34
C ILE A 91 1.15 21.36 20.97
N PRO A 92 0.92 20.77 22.15
CA PRO A 92 1.98 20.05 22.87
C PRO A 92 2.45 18.83 22.08
N VAL A 93 3.76 18.75 21.88
CA VAL A 93 4.44 17.63 21.21
C VAL A 93 4.68 16.51 22.22
N THR A 94 3.72 15.59 22.30
CA THR A 94 3.79 14.43 23.19
C THR A 94 4.37 13.21 22.49
N LEU A 95 4.95 12.27 23.24
CA LEU A 95 5.48 11.02 22.69
C LEU A 95 4.44 10.22 21.86
N PRO A 96 3.16 10.09 22.30
CA PRO A 96 2.12 9.48 21.48
C PRO A 96 1.85 10.24 20.18
N ALA A 97 1.89 11.57 20.18
CA ALA A 97 1.69 12.37 18.98
C ALA A 97 2.83 12.19 17.96
N VAL A 98 4.07 12.08 18.43
CA VAL A 98 5.23 11.74 17.58
C VAL A 98 5.04 10.36 16.93
N ALA A 99 4.65 9.36 17.72
CA ALA A 99 4.39 8.01 17.20
C ALA A 99 3.25 8.01 16.16
N VAL A 100 2.17 8.74 16.43
CA VAL A 100 1.06 8.90 15.48
C VAL A 100 1.50 9.61 14.20
N ALA A 101 2.32 10.67 14.28
CA ALA A 101 2.89 11.32 13.10
C ALA A 101 3.72 10.33 12.27
N MET A 102 4.60 9.55 12.91
CA MET A 102 5.41 8.54 12.22
C MET A 102 4.55 7.51 11.48
N VAL A 103 3.54 6.95 12.16
CA VAL A 103 2.63 5.98 11.54
C VAL A 103 1.85 6.63 10.40
N SER A 104 1.31 7.83 10.62
CA SER A 104 0.47 8.54 9.63
C SER A 104 1.25 8.94 8.38
N SER A 105 2.53 9.27 8.50
CA SER A 105 3.41 9.57 7.36
C SER A 105 3.67 8.38 6.45
N LEU A 106 3.53 7.15 6.96
CA LEU A 106 3.79 5.90 6.24
C LEU A 106 2.51 5.16 5.87
N LEU A 107 1.40 5.45 6.54
CA LEU A 107 0.13 4.76 6.38
C LEU A 107 -0.35 4.70 4.92
N PRO A 108 -0.28 5.77 4.10
CA PRO A 108 -0.77 5.70 2.73
C PRO A 108 0.04 4.74 1.84
N ASP A 109 1.34 4.58 2.13
CA ASP A 109 2.27 3.71 1.40
C ASP A 109 2.15 2.23 1.77
N ILE A 110 1.56 1.90 2.93
CA ILE A 110 1.38 0.51 3.40
C ILE A 110 0.55 -0.33 2.41
N ASP A 111 -0.30 0.32 1.61
CA ASP A 111 -1.28 -0.27 0.69
C ASP A 111 -0.73 -0.60 -0.72
N GLU A 112 0.59 -0.59 -0.93
CA GLU A 112 1.14 -1.02 -2.22
C GLU A 112 0.92 -2.54 -2.44
N PRO A 113 0.42 -3.00 -3.62
CA PRO A 113 -0.14 -4.35 -3.83
C PRO A 113 0.84 -5.54 -3.68
N ASN A 114 2.08 -5.29 -3.29
CA ASN A 114 3.08 -6.30 -2.94
C ASN A 114 3.52 -6.21 -1.47
N SER A 115 2.73 -5.57 -0.60
CA SER A 115 3.07 -5.26 0.79
C SER A 115 3.67 -6.47 1.53
N LEU A 116 5.00 -6.40 1.67
CA LEU A 116 5.80 -7.36 2.42
C LEU A 116 5.39 -7.37 3.89
N LEU A 117 4.77 -6.29 4.38
CA LEU A 117 4.31 -6.13 5.76
C LEU A 117 3.16 -7.08 6.10
N VAL A 118 2.10 -7.10 5.29
CA VAL A 118 0.95 -7.99 5.51
C VAL A 118 1.38 -9.47 5.40
N ARG A 119 2.33 -9.78 4.51
CA ARG A 119 2.95 -11.13 4.41
C ARG A 119 3.88 -11.47 5.57
N LYS A 120 4.45 -10.47 6.25
CA LYS A 120 5.38 -10.65 7.37
C LYS A 120 4.64 -10.76 8.70
N VAL A 121 3.58 -9.97 8.90
CA VAL A 121 2.74 -10.00 10.11
C VAL A 121 1.95 -11.31 10.17
N ILE A 122 1.35 -11.74 9.04
CA ILE A 122 0.62 -13.01 8.94
C ILE A 122 1.27 -13.88 7.86
N PRO A 123 2.33 -14.63 8.23
CA PRO A 123 3.07 -15.44 7.27
C PRO A 123 2.21 -16.58 6.74
N SER A 124 2.44 -16.94 5.47
CA SER A 124 1.67 -18.00 4.82
C SER A 124 1.81 -19.35 5.53
N GLY A 125 2.93 -19.60 6.21
CA GLY A 125 3.11 -20.81 7.03
C GLY A 125 2.16 -20.87 8.23
N PHE A 126 1.98 -19.75 8.93
CA PHE A 126 1.02 -19.65 10.03
C PHE A 126 -0.41 -19.89 9.56
N LEU A 127 -0.79 -19.32 8.41
CA LEU A 127 -2.12 -19.55 7.82
C LEU A 127 -2.34 -21.01 7.43
N ARG A 128 -1.32 -21.70 6.92
CA ARG A 128 -1.40 -23.14 6.61
C ARG A 128 -1.58 -23.97 7.88
N LEU A 129 -0.85 -23.65 8.95
CA LEU A 129 -1.04 -24.31 10.24
C LEU A 129 -2.46 -24.10 10.75
N LEU A 130 -2.99 -22.87 10.68
CA LEU A 130 -4.37 -22.56 11.04
C LEU A 130 -5.37 -23.38 10.19
N GLN A 131 -5.17 -23.46 8.88
CA GLN A 131 -6.02 -24.28 7.99
C GLN A 131 -6.01 -25.76 8.37
N LEU A 132 -4.84 -26.32 8.69
CA LEU A 132 -4.72 -27.71 9.15
C LEU A 132 -5.45 -27.93 10.48
N MET A 133 -5.32 -26.99 11.43
CA MET A 133 -6.07 -27.03 12.70
C MET A 133 -7.58 -26.94 12.47
N MET A 134 -8.05 -26.12 11.54
CA MET A 134 -9.47 -26.04 11.19
C MET A 134 -9.98 -27.34 10.56
N ILE A 135 -9.19 -28.01 9.72
CA ILE A 135 -9.55 -29.32 9.17
C ILE A 135 -9.66 -30.36 10.28
N GLY A 136 -8.69 -30.40 11.19
CA GLY A 136 -8.74 -31.26 12.38
C GLY A 136 -9.98 -30.99 13.25
N ALA A 137 -10.32 -29.71 13.46
CA ALA A 137 -11.52 -29.31 14.19
C ALA A 137 -12.81 -29.73 13.48
N ALA A 138 -12.90 -29.58 12.14
CA ALA A 138 -14.06 -30.03 11.37
C ALA A 138 -14.27 -31.54 11.51
N ILE A 139 -13.19 -32.33 11.41
CA ILE A 139 -13.22 -33.78 11.61
C ILE A 139 -13.70 -34.10 13.03
N PHE A 140 -13.12 -33.46 14.04
CA PHE A 140 -13.51 -33.67 15.44
C PHE A 140 -15.00 -33.40 15.66
N VAL A 141 -15.55 -32.30 15.14
CA VAL A 141 -16.98 -31.96 15.27
C VAL A 141 -17.87 -32.99 14.58
N VAL A 142 -17.47 -33.57 13.45
CA VAL A 142 -18.24 -34.63 12.78
C VAL A 142 -18.30 -35.92 13.61
N PHE A 143 -17.19 -36.30 14.25
CA PHE A 143 -17.11 -37.55 15.01
C PHE A 143 -17.76 -37.44 16.40
N PHE A 144 -17.54 -36.33 17.10
CA PHE A 144 -17.97 -36.15 18.50
C PHE A 144 -19.20 -35.26 18.66
N GLY A 145 -19.57 -34.46 17.65
CA GLY A 145 -20.69 -33.52 17.73
C GLY A 145 -22.06 -34.09 17.34
N LYS A 146 -22.22 -35.42 17.29
CA LYS A 146 -23.47 -36.05 16.81
C LYS A 146 -24.69 -35.71 17.66
N GLU A 147 -24.48 -35.41 18.94
CA GLU A 147 -25.55 -35.14 19.92
C GLU A 147 -26.37 -33.89 19.61
N HIS A 148 -25.82 -32.92 18.87
CA HIS A 148 -26.54 -31.70 18.43
C HIS A 148 -26.68 -31.61 16.92
N ALA A 149 -26.86 -32.75 16.26
CA ALA A 149 -27.25 -32.77 14.86
C ALA A 149 -28.62 -32.07 14.67
N PRO A 150 -28.83 -31.29 13.59
CA PRO A 150 -27.95 -31.14 12.42
C PRO A 150 -26.93 -29.99 12.51
N TRP A 151 -27.02 -29.12 13.53
CA TRP A 151 -26.26 -27.86 13.58
C TRP A 151 -24.74 -28.07 13.62
N ASN A 152 -24.28 -29.11 14.32
CA ASN A 152 -22.85 -29.44 14.37
C ASN A 152 -22.29 -29.91 13.01
N PHE A 153 -23.09 -30.60 12.19
CA PHE A 153 -22.66 -30.97 10.83
C PHE A 153 -22.62 -29.75 9.91
N ALA A 154 -23.58 -28.82 10.03
CA ALA A 154 -23.54 -27.56 9.32
C ALA A 154 -22.30 -26.73 9.71
N LEU A 155 -21.97 -26.68 11.00
CA LEU A 155 -20.77 -26.02 11.51
C LEU A 155 -19.48 -26.66 10.97
N ALA A 156 -19.37 -27.99 10.99
CA ALA A 156 -18.22 -28.69 10.44
C ALA A 156 -18.05 -28.45 8.93
N GLY A 157 -19.16 -28.43 8.18
CA GLY A 157 -19.18 -28.06 6.77
C GLY A 157 -18.64 -26.64 6.54
N LEU A 158 -19.09 -25.66 7.34
CA LEU A 158 -18.61 -24.28 7.26
C LEU A 158 -17.11 -24.17 7.56
N ILE A 159 -16.63 -24.82 8.63
CA ILE A 159 -15.20 -24.87 8.99
C ILE A 159 -14.39 -25.48 7.84
N GLY A 160 -14.87 -26.57 7.23
CA GLY A 160 -14.27 -27.20 6.06
C GLY A 160 -14.15 -26.23 4.88
N VAL A 161 -15.24 -25.52 4.54
CA VAL A 161 -15.25 -24.52 3.45
C VAL A 161 -14.24 -23.40 3.71
N VAL A 162 -14.22 -22.84 4.93
CA VAL A 162 -13.29 -21.76 5.31
C VAL A 162 -11.84 -22.22 5.21
N SER A 163 -11.54 -23.47 5.62
CA SER A 163 -10.19 -24.03 5.58
C SER A 163 -9.64 -24.12 4.15
N TYR A 164 -10.50 -24.32 3.15
CA TYR A 164 -10.11 -24.44 1.74
C TYR A 164 -9.94 -23.09 1.02
N LEU A 165 -10.24 -21.97 1.69
CA LEU A 165 -10.08 -20.65 1.07
C LEU A 165 -8.61 -20.37 0.71
N PRO A 166 -8.35 -19.61 -0.38
CA PRO A 166 -7.01 -19.19 -0.72
C PRO A 166 -6.36 -18.41 0.43
N SER A 167 -5.07 -18.64 0.72
CA SER A 167 -4.38 -17.98 1.84
C SER A 167 -4.42 -16.45 1.77
N ARG A 168 -4.60 -15.87 0.57
CA ARG A 168 -4.85 -14.43 0.40
C ARG A 168 -6.15 -14.00 1.07
N THR A 169 -7.25 -14.71 0.80
CA THR A 169 -8.59 -14.40 1.31
C THR A 169 -8.66 -14.68 2.81
N LEU A 170 -8.10 -15.82 3.24
CA LEU A 170 -8.04 -16.18 4.66
C LEU A 170 -7.28 -15.11 5.47
N ARG A 171 -6.22 -14.53 4.91
CA ARG A 171 -5.51 -13.44 5.59
C ARG A 171 -6.40 -12.22 5.82
N HIS A 172 -7.16 -11.79 4.80
CA HIS A 172 -8.08 -10.67 4.95
C HIS A 172 -9.15 -10.96 6.01
N ILE A 173 -9.71 -12.18 6.02
CA ILE A 173 -10.68 -12.62 7.03
C ILE A 173 -10.06 -12.58 8.43
N VAL A 174 -8.87 -13.15 8.61
CA VAL A 174 -8.19 -13.17 9.92
C VAL A 174 -7.87 -11.75 10.39
N MET A 175 -7.37 -10.86 9.52
CA MET A 175 -7.12 -9.46 9.86
C MET A 175 -8.41 -8.74 10.27
N PHE A 176 -9.51 -8.98 9.56
CA PHE A 176 -10.81 -8.42 9.88
C PHE A 176 -11.31 -8.90 11.25
N LEU A 177 -11.24 -10.21 11.53
CA LEU A 177 -11.67 -10.78 12.82
C LEU A 177 -10.81 -10.31 14.00
N ILE A 178 -9.49 -10.23 13.81
CA ILE A 178 -8.58 -9.64 14.82
C ILE A 178 -8.95 -8.18 15.06
N GLY A 179 -9.20 -7.42 14.00
CA GLY A 179 -9.61 -6.02 14.10
C GLY A 179 -10.93 -5.85 14.88
N LEU A 180 -11.92 -6.69 14.59
CA LEU A 180 -13.20 -6.71 15.31
C LEU A 180 -12.98 -7.07 16.79
N GLY A 181 -12.17 -8.09 17.09
CA GLY A 181 -11.84 -8.48 18.45
C GLY A 181 -11.13 -7.37 19.24
N LEU A 182 -10.21 -6.63 18.62
CA LEU A 182 -9.53 -5.49 19.25
C LEU A 182 -10.49 -4.33 19.58
N ILE A 183 -11.48 -4.10 18.73
CA ILE A 183 -12.50 -3.07 18.97
C ILE A 183 -13.45 -3.51 20.08
N SER A 184 -13.95 -4.75 20.03
CA SER A 184 -14.96 -5.24 20.97
C SER A 184 -14.40 -5.55 22.37
N PHE A 185 -13.18 -6.11 22.45
CA PHE A 185 -12.62 -6.61 23.70
C PHE A 185 -11.27 -5.97 24.06
N GLY A 186 -10.53 -5.46 23.07
CA GLY A 186 -9.20 -4.89 23.29
C GLY A 186 -9.20 -3.64 24.16
N GLN A 187 -10.31 -2.92 24.26
CA GLN A 187 -10.39 -1.69 25.07
C GLN A 187 -10.13 -1.92 26.56
N ALA A 188 -10.41 -3.12 27.09
CA ALA A 188 -10.11 -3.46 28.48
C ALA A 188 -8.60 -3.43 28.81
N PHE A 189 -7.74 -3.63 27.81
CA PHE A 189 -6.28 -3.67 28.00
C PHE A 189 -5.59 -2.36 27.63
N SER A 190 -6.03 -1.73 26.54
CA SER A 190 -5.38 -0.53 26.03
C SER A 190 -6.32 0.29 25.16
N PRO A 191 -6.41 1.62 25.38
CA PRO A 191 -7.26 2.50 24.58
C PRO A 191 -6.74 2.71 23.16
N TRP A 192 -5.55 2.19 22.84
CA TRP A 192 -4.98 2.20 21.48
C TRP A 192 -5.58 1.11 20.59
N ASN A 193 -6.26 0.12 21.18
CA ASN A 193 -6.79 -1.03 20.45
C ASN A 193 -7.95 -0.68 19.49
N ILE A 194 -8.68 0.43 19.72
CA ILE A 194 -9.68 0.93 18.76
C ILE A 194 -8.97 1.35 17.48
N ILE A 195 -7.89 2.15 17.59
CA ILE A 195 -7.14 2.63 16.43
C ILE A 195 -6.52 1.43 15.69
N ALA A 196 -5.85 0.53 16.42
CA ALA A 196 -5.24 -0.66 15.83
C ALA A 196 -6.28 -1.56 15.14
N GLY A 197 -7.44 -1.78 15.77
CA GLY A 197 -8.52 -2.59 15.22
C GLY A 197 -9.16 -1.97 13.98
N SER A 198 -9.42 -0.66 14.01
CA SER A 198 -9.94 0.08 12.86
C SER A 198 -8.97 0.07 11.67
N VAL A 199 -7.67 0.25 11.90
CA VAL A 199 -6.64 0.14 10.84
C VAL A 199 -6.65 -1.26 10.22
N LEU A 200 -6.70 -2.32 11.04
CA LEU A 200 -6.72 -3.70 10.54
C LEU A 200 -7.97 -4.00 9.69
N ILE A 201 -9.14 -3.52 10.12
CA ILE A 201 -10.37 -3.67 9.35
C ILE A 201 -10.25 -2.92 8.02
N VAL A 202 -9.86 -1.64 8.03
CA VAL A 202 -9.72 -0.86 6.79
C VAL A 202 -8.70 -1.49 5.85
N ALA A 203 -7.53 -1.90 6.34
CA ALA A 203 -6.50 -2.58 5.56
C ALA A 203 -6.96 -3.95 5.01
N SER A 204 -7.92 -4.60 5.68
CA SER A 204 -8.50 -5.85 5.19
C SER A 204 -9.47 -5.63 4.02
N LEU A 205 -10.15 -4.48 3.97
CA LEU A 205 -11.18 -4.15 2.98
C LEU A 205 -10.62 -3.35 1.79
N VAL A 206 -9.63 -2.49 2.04
CA VAL A 206 -9.06 -1.60 1.05
C VAL A 206 -7.72 -2.17 0.58
N THR A 207 -7.69 -2.70 -0.64
CA THR A 207 -6.45 -3.16 -1.30
C THR A 207 -6.03 -2.27 -2.46
N HIS A 208 -6.79 -1.19 -2.69
CA HIS A 208 -6.57 -0.30 -3.80
C HIS A 208 -5.77 0.91 -3.32
N ARG A 209 -4.49 0.97 -3.71
CA ARG A 209 -3.58 2.13 -3.59
C ARG A 209 -4.25 3.47 -3.92
N GLY A 210 -5.29 3.48 -4.76
CA GLY A 210 -6.06 4.67 -5.09
C GLY A 210 -6.91 5.26 -3.96
N PHE A 211 -7.28 4.49 -2.93
CA PHE A 211 -8.14 4.97 -1.84
C PHE A 211 -7.38 5.68 -0.74
N THR A 212 -6.22 5.16 -0.32
CA THR A 212 -5.39 5.85 0.70
C THR A 212 -4.83 7.17 0.20
N HIS A 213 -4.69 7.35 -1.11
CA HIS A 213 -4.18 8.58 -1.69
C HIS A 213 -5.30 9.60 -2.01
N THR A 214 -6.32 9.66 -1.15
CA THR A 214 -7.51 10.51 -1.29
C THR A 214 -7.66 11.47 -0.11
N ILE A 215 -8.37 12.58 -0.32
CA ILE A 215 -8.73 13.50 0.75
C ILE A 215 -9.69 12.81 1.74
N TYR A 216 -10.56 11.92 1.26
CA TYR A 216 -11.46 11.15 2.12
C TYR A 216 -10.70 10.24 3.08
N ALA A 217 -9.60 9.61 2.65
CA ALA A 217 -8.78 8.80 3.53
C ALA A 217 -8.04 9.65 4.56
N ALA A 218 -7.51 10.82 4.18
CA ALA A 218 -6.91 11.76 5.14
C ALA A 218 -7.94 12.26 6.17
N ALA A 219 -9.13 12.65 5.73
CA ALA A 219 -10.21 13.09 6.59
C ALA A 219 -10.73 11.96 7.48
N GLY A 220 -10.90 10.75 6.94
CA GLY A 220 -11.31 9.56 7.68
C GLY A 220 -10.29 9.15 8.74
N TRP A 221 -8.99 9.21 8.42
CA TRP A 221 -7.92 8.95 9.37
C TRP A 221 -7.89 10.00 10.49
N THR A 222 -8.01 11.28 10.14
CA THR A 222 -8.06 12.38 11.11
C THR A 222 -9.29 12.25 12.02
N GLY A 223 -10.45 11.97 11.44
CA GLY A 223 -11.70 11.76 12.20
C GLY A 223 -11.63 10.54 13.10
N LEU A 224 -11.05 9.42 12.64
CA LEU A 224 -10.81 8.24 13.46
C LEU A 224 -9.95 8.59 14.68
N LEU A 225 -8.84 9.30 14.48
CA LEU A 225 -7.97 9.74 15.57
C LEU A 225 -8.67 10.71 16.50
N TYR A 226 -9.48 11.63 15.97
CA TYR A 226 -10.28 12.56 16.76
C TYR A 226 -11.20 11.78 17.70
N PHE A 227 -12.06 10.91 17.18
CA PHE A 227 -12.99 10.13 18.00
C PHE A 227 -12.29 9.14 18.94
N ALA A 228 -11.22 8.49 18.50
CA ALA A 228 -10.47 7.53 19.32
C ALA A 228 -9.59 8.19 20.40
N SER A 229 -9.40 9.51 20.32
CA SER A 229 -8.62 10.28 21.29
C SER A 229 -9.48 11.06 22.28
N GLN A 230 -10.80 11.09 22.10
CA GLN A 230 -11.71 11.79 23.01
C GLN A 230 -11.54 11.30 24.46
N GLY A 231 -11.54 12.26 25.39
CA GLY A 231 -11.33 12.00 26.82
C GLY A 231 -9.87 11.77 27.23
N LYS A 232 -8.90 11.87 26.32
CA LYS A 232 -7.46 11.80 26.65
C LYS A 232 -6.88 13.22 26.74
N ALA A 233 -5.97 13.44 27.69
CA ALA A 233 -5.31 14.74 27.88
C ALA A 233 -4.54 15.23 26.63
N SER A 234 -4.10 14.31 25.76
CA SER A 234 -3.39 14.62 24.51
C SER A 234 -4.27 14.45 23.26
N ALA A 235 -5.60 14.61 23.39
CA ALA A 235 -6.53 14.39 22.27
C ALA A 235 -6.17 15.25 21.06
N GLU A 236 -6.04 16.56 21.28
CA GLU A 236 -5.66 17.54 20.25
C GLU A 236 -4.35 17.16 19.54
N SER A 237 -3.31 16.85 20.31
CA SER A 237 -2.02 16.45 19.76
C SER A 237 -2.11 15.24 18.84
N LEU A 238 -2.98 14.27 19.13
CA LEU A 238 -3.05 13.01 18.39
C LEU A 238 -3.70 13.17 17.02
N TRP A 239 -4.92 13.72 16.97
CA TRP A 239 -5.62 13.87 15.70
C TRP A 239 -4.98 14.94 14.82
N PHE A 240 -4.43 16.00 15.42
CA PHE A 240 -3.69 17.03 14.68
C PHE A 240 -2.41 16.45 14.07
N ALA A 241 -1.59 15.76 14.87
CA ALA A 241 -0.36 15.13 14.38
C ALA A 241 -0.65 14.14 13.24
N GLY A 242 -1.66 13.28 13.41
CA GLY A 242 -2.00 12.30 12.40
C GLY A 242 -2.56 12.93 11.12
N GLY A 243 -3.46 13.90 11.25
CA GLY A 243 -4.08 14.57 10.10
C GLY A 243 -3.09 15.40 9.29
N VAL A 244 -2.24 16.19 9.95
CA VAL A 244 -1.19 16.98 9.28
C VAL A 244 -0.18 16.05 8.63
N SER A 245 0.29 15.01 9.32
CA SER A 245 1.31 14.11 8.76
C SER A 245 0.81 13.33 7.54
N TYR A 246 -0.42 12.83 7.58
CA TYR A 246 -1.07 12.21 6.42
C TYR A 246 -1.21 13.20 5.26
N SER A 247 -1.58 14.46 5.56
CA SER A 247 -1.74 15.50 4.54
C SER A 247 -0.42 15.89 3.89
N ILE A 248 0.66 16.01 4.68
CA ILE A 248 2.02 16.27 4.16
C ILE A 248 2.45 15.14 3.23
N HIS A 249 2.16 13.88 3.57
CA HIS A 249 2.40 12.76 2.66
C HIS A 249 1.67 12.93 1.32
N LEU A 250 0.36 13.24 1.34
CA LEU A 250 -0.42 13.44 0.11
C LEU A 250 0.11 14.61 -0.74
N LEU A 251 0.49 15.71 -0.08
CA LEU A 251 1.09 16.87 -0.75
C LEU A 251 2.44 16.51 -1.39
N ALA A 252 3.27 15.76 -0.65
CA ALA A 252 4.54 15.26 -1.15
C ALA A 252 4.34 14.39 -2.41
N ASP A 253 3.34 13.51 -2.39
CA ASP A 253 3.00 12.68 -3.55
C ASP A 253 2.40 13.49 -4.72
N ALA A 254 1.65 14.56 -4.44
CA ALA A 254 1.10 15.49 -5.45
C ALA A 254 2.20 16.26 -6.21
N LEU A 255 3.34 16.51 -5.56
CA LEU A 255 4.51 17.15 -6.17
C LEU A 255 5.26 16.23 -7.14
N THR A 256 5.07 14.91 -7.03
CA THR A 256 5.72 13.93 -7.91
C THR A 256 5.09 13.83 -9.29
N ASN A 257 5.79 13.18 -10.21
CA ASN A 257 5.25 12.78 -11.51
C ASN A 257 4.08 11.79 -11.44
N ARG A 258 3.93 11.03 -10.34
CA ARG A 258 2.80 10.09 -10.16
C ARG A 258 1.51 10.86 -9.85
N GLY A 259 1.62 11.85 -8.96
CA GLY A 259 0.50 12.62 -8.45
C GLY A 259 -0.47 11.82 -7.58
N ILE A 260 -1.48 12.51 -7.05
CA ILE A 260 -2.57 11.92 -6.27
C ILE A 260 -3.91 12.01 -7.00
N ARG A 261 -4.86 11.17 -6.62
CA ARG A 261 -6.27 11.22 -7.04
C ARG A 261 -7.10 11.62 -5.82
N PRO A 262 -7.26 12.91 -5.54
CA PRO A 262 -7.83 13.34 -4.27
C PRO A 262 -9.32 12.97 -4.11
N LEU A 263 -10.08 12.89 -5.21
CA LEU A 263 -11.54 12.73 -5.22
C LEU A 263 -12.05 11.64 -6.19
N PRO A 264 -11.79 10.35 -5.97
CA PRO A 264 -12.49 9.28 -6.68
C PRO A 264 -14.00 9.33 -6.35
N PRO A 265 -14.92 9.05 -7.30
CA PRO A 265 -14.71 8.42 -8.61
C PRO A 265 -14.27 9.37 -9.74
N PHE A 266 -14.13 10.67 -9.49
CA PHE A 266 -13.68 11.59 -10.53
C PHE A 266 -12.25 11.27 -10.97
N PRO A 267 -11.95 11.23 -12.28
CA PRO A 267 -10.63 10.83 -12.79
C PRO A 267 -9.53 11.88 -12.56
N TRP A 268 -9.86 13.00 -11.91
CA TRP A 268 -8.97 14.12 -11.67
C TRP A 268 -7.70 13.73 -10.91
N ARG A 269 -6.56 14.22 -11.39
CA ARG A 269 -5.23 13.92 -10.84
C ARG A 269 -4.46 15.22 -10.65
N ILE A 270 -3.99 15.45 -9.43
CA ILE A 270 -3.06 16.54 -9.14
C ILE A 270 -1.64 16.00 -9.30
N LYS A 271 -0.88 16.57 -10.24
CA LYS A 271 0.55 16.28 -10.44
C LYS A 271 1.27 17.55 -10.86
N LEU A 272 2.19 18.03 -10.03
CA LEU A 272 2.97 19.25 -10.30
C LEU A 272 4.28 18.96 -11.06
N LYS A 273 4.66 17.68 -11.21
CA LYS A 273 5.84 17.21 -11.94
C LYS A 273 7.16 17.88 -11.51
N VAL A 274 7.25 18.33 -10.26
CA VAL A 274 8.44 18.99 -9.72
C VAL A 274 9.59 18.00 -9.59
N MET A 275 9.28 16.75 -9.27
CA MET A 275 10.27 15.69 -9.11
C MET A 275 9.94 14.43 -9.92
N SER A 276 10.98 13.90 -10.56
CA SER A 276 10.96 12.58 -11.18
C SER A 276 11.60 11.56 -10.25
N THR A 277 10.79 10.64 -9.72
CA THR A 277 11.25 9.63 -8.78
C THR A 277 12.23 8.66 -9.44
N GLY A 278 13.32 8.33 -8.74
CA GLY A 278 14.41 7.49 -9.27
C GLY A 278 15.45 8.18 -10.15
N SER A 279 15.28 9.47 -10.46
CA SER A 279 16.27 10.29 -11.17
C SER A 279 17.31 10.91 -10.21
N LYS A 280 18.48 11.31 -10.74
CA LYS A 280 19.47 12.07 -9.95
C LYS A 280 18.88 13.38 -9.43
N TRP A 281 18.10 14.07 -10.26
CA TRP A 281 17.36 15.30 -9.90
C TRP A 281 16.36 15.05 -8.78
N GLY A 282 15.56 13.98 -8.85
CA GLY A 282 14.60 13.63 -7.81
C GLY A 282 15.26 13.41 -6.45
N ARG A 283 16.39 12.69 -6.41
CA ARG A 283 17.15 12.50 -5.16
C ARG A 283 17.72 13.80 -4.59
N MET A 284 18.15 14.71 -5.46
CA MET A 284 18.66 16.01 -5.02
C MET A 284 17.54 16.82 -4.36
N VAL A 285 16.37 16.88 -4.99
CA VAL A 285 15.18 17.56 -4.44
C VAL A 285 14.74 16.91 -3.12
N GLU A 286 14.69 15.58 -3.05
CA GLU A 286 14.39 14.82 -1.83
C GLU A 286 15.33 15.18 -0.68
N ASN A 287 16.64 15.20 -0.93
CA ASN A 287 17.64 15.56 0.08
C ASN A 287 17.52 17.04 0.52
N ILE A 288 17.22 17.95 -0.40
CA ILE A 288 16.99 19.37 -0.08
C ILE A 288 15.75 19.50 0.83
N CYS A 289 14.65 18.85 0.50
CA CYS A 289 13.45 18.85 1.34
C CYS A 289 13.71 18.26 2.73
N ILE A 290 14.49 17.19 2.83
CA ILE A 290 14.93 16.63 4.11
C ILE A 290 15.76 17.65 4.90
N LEU A 291 16.76 18.28 4.26
CA LEU A 291 17.61 19.29 4.91
C LEU A 291 16.78 20.47 5.42
N LEU A 292 15.87 21.00 4.59
CA LEU A 292 14.96 22.08 4.98
C LEU A 292 14.06 21.67 6.15
N THR A 293 13.60 20.42 6.18
CA THR A 293 12.82 19.89 7.30
C THR A 293 13.66 19.86 8.59
N LEU A 294 14.92 19.43 8.52
CA LEU A 294 15.82 19.41 9.67
C LEU A 294 16.12 20.82 10.19
N VAL A 295 16.33 21.78 9.28
CA VAL A 295 16.52 23.20 9.63
C VAL A 295 15.26 23.76 10.29
N LEU A 296 14.07 23.45 9.76
CA LEU A 296 12.80 23.88 10.34
C LEU A 296 12.60 23.33 11.76
N VAL A 297 12.86 22.03 11.96
CA VAL A 297 12.77 21.40 13.29
C VAL A 297 13.77 22.07 14.25
N TRP A 298 15.01 22.27 13.83
CA TRP A 298 16.00 22.95 14.66
C TRP A 298 15.55 24.37 15.02
N TYR A 299 15.05 25.14 14.05
CA TYR A 299 14.56 26.49 14.28
C TYR A 299 13.44 26.52 15.34
N VAL A 300 12.42 25.67 15.19
CA VAL A 300 11.24 25.66 16.07
C VAL A 300 11.53 25.20 17.50
N PHE A 301 12.49 24.28 17.70
CA PHE A 301 12.72 23.67 19.03
C PHE A 301 14.01 24.13 19.73
N MET A 302 14.95 24.75 19.01
CA MET A 302 16.24 25.15 19.58
C MET A 302 16.52 26.65 19.45
N ALA A 303 16.03 27.30 18.39
CA ALA A 303 16.39 28.69 18.08
C ALA A 303 15.25 29.70 18.35
N GLY A 304 14.00 29.27 18.30
CA GLY A 304 12.80 30.05 18.62
C GLY A 304 12.18 29.62 19.94
#